data_AF-E8LTB5-F1
#
_entry.id   AF-E8LTB5-F1
#
_cell.length_a   1.000
_cell.length_b   1.000
_cell.length_c   1.000
_cell.angle_alpha   90.00
_cell.angle_beta   90.00
_cell.angle_gamma   90.00
#
_symmetry.space_group_name_H-M   'P 1'
#
loop_
_entity.id
_entity.type
_entity.pdbx_description
1 polymer ?
#
loop_
_entity_poly.entity_id
_entity_poly.type
_entity_poly.pdbx_seq_one_letter_code
_entity_poly.pdbx_strand_id
1 'polypeptide(L)'
;MTVSQPAPERLIKADGQPHYGHFDGMPKQFGIEQFDYRNNMDRRIGSVGKYFHYKQFQFVSIVTPRYVIGIAIADIRYLGSSFCYLYDRDSDTLVEQSWLRPLMIDKQMSPSCYSGTTSIAAGKLKFIIEQGRWRIKAASRHVQLDIELHSPADSLPLSVATPTGYSGWTYTQKHNALSVTGTLQVDGKAVGLNEALAGYDFSAGYMRRETSWRWASINARGDETTLGLNLAAGVNETGSGENVLWVNGQRHLLSPVHFQFSRQQINSPWQIYSDDKQVELTFTPLNQRSEKLNLWLLKSNFRQFIGHFSGVITDNDGQKHQLDSVLGLTEDHYAKW
;
A
#
# COMPACT_ATOMS: atom_id res chain seq x y z
N MET A 1 8.93 22.46 -5.10
CA MET A 1 9.42 21.33 -4.28
C MET A 1 8.39 21.04 -3.21
N THR A 2 7.98 19.78 -3.09
CA THR A 2 7.11 19.32 -1.99
C THR A 2 7.88 19.37 -0.69
N VAL A 3 7.36 20.05 0.32
CA VAL A 3 8.02 20.21 1.62
C VAL A 3 7.52 19.13 2.57
N SER A 4 8.43 18.36 3.15
CA SER A 4 8.17 17.44 4.26
C SER A 4 8.44 18.12 5.60
N GLN A 5 7.81 17.61 6.65
CA GLN A 5 7.99 18.09 8.03
C GLN A 5 8.31 16.92 8.97
N PRO A 6 8.89 17.13 10.15
CA PRO A 6 9.10 16.06 11.12
C PRO A 6 7.80 15.31 11.44
N ALA A 7 7.86 13.99 11.54
CA ALA A 7 6.69 13.21 11.92
C ALA A 7 6.25 13.55 13.35
N PRO A 8 4.96 13.87 13.57
CA PRO A 8 4.47 14.18 14.91
C PRO A 8 4.42 12.91 15.77
N GLU A 9 4.56 13.04 17.08
CA GLU A 9 4.39 11.90 18.00
C GLU A 9 2.98 11.29 17.87
N ARG A 10 1.96 12.15 17.72
CA ARG A 10 0.55 11.81 17.51
C ARG A 10 0.03 12.47 16.25
N LEU A 11 -0.65 11.72 15.38
CA LEU A 11 -1.23 12.28 14.16
C LEU A 11 -2.36 13.27 14.43
N ILE A 12 -3.24 12.96 15.40
CA ILE A 12 -4.31 13.87 15.83
C ILE A 12 -3.77 14.81 16.91
N LYS A 13 -3.90 16.12 16.65
CA LYS A 13 -3.54 17.22 17.55
C LYS A 13 -4.46 17.28 18.77
N ALA A 14 -4.03 18.03 19.79
CA ALA A 14 -4.82 18.32 20.98
C ALA A 14 -6.14 19.07 20.68
N ASP A 15 -6.21 19.82 19.57
CA ASP A 15 -7.44 20.50 19.11
C ASP A 15 -8.43 19.54 18.41
N GLY A 16 -8.08 18.26 18.30
CA GLY A 16 -8.90 17.23 17.66
C GLY A 16 -8.79 17.17 16.13
N GLN A 17 -7.91 17.96 15.50
CA GLN A 17 -7.68 17.92 14.05
C GLN A 17 -6.39 17.15 13.70
N PRO A 18 -6.28 16.52 12.52
CA PRO A 18 -5.03 15.89 12.10
C PRO A 18 -3.93 16.91 11.79
N HIS A 19 -2.68 16.50 11.97
CA HIS A 19 -1.56 17.07 11.21
C HIS A 19 -1.69 16.61 9.75
N TYR A 20 -1.61 17.54 8.80
CA TYR A 20 -1.66 17.23 7.36
C TYR A 20 -0.31 17.53 6.69
N GLY A 21 -0.09 16.89 5.54
CA GLY A 21 1.12 17.02 4.74
C GLY A 21 2.00 15.77 4.77
N HIS A 22 3.18 15.88 4.17
CA HIS A 22 4.20 14.83 4.15
C HIS A 22 5.06 14.88 5.40
N PHE A 23 5.48 13.71 5.88
CA PHE A 23 6.30 13.57 7.09
C PHE A 23 7.65 12.90 6.82
N ASP A 24 8.67 13.34 7.54
CA ASP A 24 9.99 12.71 7.64
C ASP A 24 9.99 11.74 8.80
N GLY A 25 9.49 10.53 8.52
CA GLY A 25 9.28 9.48 9.50
C GLY A 25 7.80 9.13 9.68
N MET A 26 7.50 8.35 10.72
CA MET A 26 6.17 7.80 10.98
C MET A 26 5.62 8.34 12.30
N PRO A 27 4.35 8.78 12.37
CA PRO A 27 3.72 9.07 13.64
C PRO A 27 3.70 7.83 14.54
N LYS A 28 4.13 7.97 15.80
CA LYS A 28 4.17 6.83 16.72
C LYS A 28 2.76 6.36 17.11
N GLN A 29 1.81 7.29 17.14
CA GLN A 29 0.42 7.03 17.47
C GLN A 29 -0.51 7.84 16.56
N PHE A 30 -1.74 7.36 16.35
CA PHE A 30 -2.74 8.16 15.66
C PHE A 30 -3.55 9.06 16.60
N GLY A 31 -3.95 8.58 17.77
CA GLY A 31 -4.76 9.40 18.70
C GLY A 31 -6.21 9.59 18.24
N ILE A 32 -6.79 8.57 17.59
CA ILE A 32 -8.10 8.60 16.93
C ILE A 32 -9.24 8.95 17.89
N GLU A 33 -9.09 8.62 19.17
CA GLU A 33 -10.04 8.95 20.23
C GLU A 33 -10.25 10.47 20.36
N GLN A 34 -9.21 11.28 20.13
CA GLN A 34 -9.25 12.73 20.23
C GLN A 34 -9.83 13.42 18.99
N PHE A 35 -9.97 12.71 17.87
CA PHE A 35 -10.41 13.30 16.60
C PHE A 35 -11.81 13.95 16.74
N ASP A 36 -11.93 15.25 16.47
CA ASP A 36 -13.25 15.91 16.42
C ASP A 36 -13.93 15.58 15.09
N TYR A 37 -14.54 14.40 15.04
CA TYR A 37 -15.20 13.92 13.84
C TYR A 37 -16.60 14.49 13.71
N ARG A 38 -16.87 15.16 12.60
CA ARG A 38 -18.18 15.74 12.27
C ARG A 38 -18.72 15.13 10.99
N ASN A 39 -20.04 15.22 10.79
CA ASN A 39 -20.63 14.90 9.48
C ASN A 39 -20.57 16.12 8.55
N ASN A 40 -21.10 15.96 7.34
CA ASN A 40 -21.12 17.02 6.32
C ASN A 40 -21.99 18.25 6.68
N MET A 41 -22.62 18.26 7.85
CA MET A 41 -23.47 19.33 8.37
C MET A 41 -22.94 19.82 9.73
N ASP A 42 -21.64 19.64 9.98
CA ASP A 42 -20.92 20.06 11.19
C ASP A 42 -21.40 19.47 12.51
N ARG A 43 -22.29 18.46 12.47
CA ARG A 43 -22.73 17.76 13.68
C ARG A 43 -21.66 16.75 14.09
N ARG A 44 -21.26 16.81 15.36
CA ARG A 44 -20.34 15.85 15.97
C ARG A 44 -20.88 14.42 15.89
N ILE A 45 -20.01 13.51 15.42
CA ILE A 45 -20.27 12.08 15.36
C ILE A 45 -19.83 11.44 16.69
N GLY A 46 -20.74 10.66 17.29
CA GLY A 46 -20.44 9.91 18.52
C GLY A 46 -19.49 8.74 18.31
N SER A 47 -19.01 8.14 19.41
CA SER A 47 -17.98 7.10 19.41
C SER A 47 -18.32 5.87 18.55
N VAL A 48 -19.60 5.48 18.48
CA VAL A 48 -20.06 4.37 17.63
C VAL A 48 -19.88 4.68 16.15
N GLY A 49 -20.30 5.87 15.71
CA GLY A 49 -20.09 6.31 14.33
C GLY A 49 -18.60 6.45 14.00
N LYS A 50 -17.81 7.02 14.92
CA LYS A 50 -16.35 7.10 14.78
C LYS A 50 -15.73 5.71 14.57
N TYR A 51 -16.13 4.76 15.40
CA TYR A 51 -15.65 3.38 15.32
C TYR A 51 -15.91 2.77 13.94
N PHE A 52 -17.16 2.81 13.45
CA PHE A 52 -17.55 2.17 12.20
C PHE A 52 -17.07 2.90 10.94
N HIS A 53 -16.76 4.20 11.01
CA HIS A 53 -16.29 4.96 9.85
C HIS A 53 -14.78 4.82 9.63
N TYR A 54 -14.03 4.45 10.67
CA TYR A 54 -12.59 4.21 10.55
C TYR A 54 -12.31 2.98 9.68
N LYS A 55 -11.26 3.05 8.86
CA LYS A 55 -10.77 1.98 7.97
C LYS A 55 -9.27 1.82 8.16
N GLN A 56 -8.76 0.60 8.02
CA GLN A 56 -7.32 0.32 8.04
C GLN A 56 -6.99 -0.81 7.05
N PHE A 57 -5.85 -0.66 6.38
CA PHE A 57 -5.34 -1.55 5.34
C PHE A 57 -3.84 -1.74 5.56
N GLN A 58 -3.37 -2.97 5.40
CA GLN A 58 -1.96 -3.31 5.31
C GLN A 58 -1.74 -4.24 4.13
N PHE A 59 -0.66 -4.00 3.40
CA PHE A 59 -0.23 -4.82 2.29
C PHE A 59 1.28 -4.95 2.28
N VAL A 60 1.78 -6.13 1.92
CA VAL A 60 3.17 -6.34 1.55
C VAL A 60 3.23 -7.04 0.19
N SER A 61 4.09 -6.54 -0.69
CA SER A 61 4.52 -7.26 -1.88
C SER A 61 5.96 -7.72 -1.68
N ILE A 62 6.25 -8.97 -2.04
CA ILE A 62 7.59 -9.56 -2.02
C ILE A 62 7.89 -10.03 -3.44
N VAL A 63 9.00 -9.57 -3.99
CA VAL A 63 9.45 -9.90 -5.34
C VAL A 63 10.76 -10.64 -5.21
N THR A 64 10.80 -11.86 -5.71
CA THR A 64 12.04 -12.65 -5.90
C THR A 64 12.31 -12.79 -7.40
N PRO A 65 13.46 -13.36 -7.82
CA PRO A 65 13.70 -13.64 -9.23
C PRO A 65 12.57 -14.44 -9.89
N ARG A 66 11.91 -15.34 -9.17
CA ARG A 66 10.83 -16.19 -9.72
C ARG A 66 9.43 -15.82 -9.27
N TYR A 67 9.25 -15.34 -8.05
CA TYR A 67 7.93 -15.23 -7.43
C TYR A 67 7.56 -13.79 -7.11
N VAL A 68 6.28 -13.45 -7.29
CA VAL A 68 5.66 -12.27 -6.68
C VAL A 68 4.61 -12.73 -5.68
N ILE A 69 4.76 -12.33 -4.43
CA ILE A 69 3.87 -12.70 -3.33
C ILE A 69 3.22 -11.43 -2.81
N GLY A 70 1.90 -11.39 -2.78
CA GLY A 70 1.14 -10.29 -2.19
C GLY A 70 0.32 -10.77 -1.01
N ILE A 71 0.40 -10.06 0.10
CA ILE A 71 -0.38 -10.36 1.31
C ILE A 71 -1.06 -9.08 1.75
N ALA A 72 -2.38 -9.12 1.93
CA ALA A 72 -3.17 -7.98 2.41
C ALA A 72 -4.05 -8.34 3.60
N ILE A 73 -4.26 -7.38 4.50
CA ILE A 73 -5.33 -7.38 5.49
C ILE A 73 -6.01 -6.01 5.46
N ALA A 74 -7.33 -6.01 5.24
CA ALA A 74 -8.19 -4.83 5.27
C ALA A 74 -9.26 -5.00 6.34
N ASP A 75 -9.44 -3.97 7.16
CA ASP A 75 -10.53 -3.86 8.13
C ASP A 75 -11.39 -2.64 7.84
N ILE A 76 -12.64 -2.91 7.47
CA ILE A 76 -13.67 -1.89 7.29
C ILE A 76 -14.70 -1.90 8.44
N ARG A 77 -14.35 -2.52 9.57
CA ARG A 77 -15.06 -2.64 10.86
C ARG A 77 -16.19 -3.64 10.89
N TYR A 78 -17.03 -3.67 9.87
CA TYR A 78 -18.10 -4.66 9.78
C TYR A 78 -17.67 -5.92 9.01
N LEU A 79 -16.56 -5.86 8.26
CA LEU A 79 -15.95 -6.96 7.56
C LEU A 79 -14.42 -6.81 7.61
N GLY A 80 -13.71 -7.90 7.87
CA GLY A 80 -12.29 -8.03 7.62
C GLY A 80 -12.10 -8.88 6.38
N SER A 81 -11.22 -8.46 5.48
CA SER A 81 -10.85 -9.22 4.29
C SER A 81 -9.34 -9.31 4.21
N SER A 82 -8.84 -10.49 3.84
CA SER A 82 -7.42 -10.69 3.65
C SER A 82 -7.16 -11.72 2.58
N PHE A 83 -6.04 -11.58 1.89
CA PHE A 83 -5.59 -12.55 0.90
C PHE A 83 -4.08 -12.75 0.99
N CYS A 84 -3.64 -13.90 0.50
CA CYS A 84 -2.26 -14.21 0.18
C CYS A 84 -2.26 -14.84 -1.21
N TYR A 85 -1.60 -14.20 -2.16
CA TYR A 85 -1.39 -14.77 -3.48
C TYR A 85 0.10 -15.03 -3.74
N LEU A 86 0.33 -15.98 -4.62
CA LEU A 86 1.63 -16.31 -5.20
C LEU A 86 1.47 -16.26 -6.72
N TYR A 87 2.34 -15.50 -7.35
CA TYR A 87 2.51 -15.49 -8.80
C TYR A 87 3.87 -16.10 -9.13
N ASP A 88 3.87 -17.15 -9.96
CA ASP A 88 5.07 -17.80 -10.47
C ASP A 88 5.35 -17.30 -11.90
N ARG A 89 6.44 -16.54 -12.05
CA ARG A 89 6.84 -15.92 -13.32
C ARG A 89 7.21 -16.94 -14.39
N ASP A 90 7.77 -18.08 -14.01
CA ASP A 90 8.23 -19.09 -14.97
C ASP A 90 7.04 -19.78 -15.67
N SER A 91 5.94 -19.95 -14.95
CA SER A 91 4.74 -20.63 -15.45
C SER A 91 3.60 -19.69 -15.81
N ASP A 92 3.74 -18.38 -15.54
CA ASP A 92 2.68 -17.38 -15.62
C ASP A 92 1.39 -17.80 -14.90
N THR A 93 1.53 -18.34 -13.69
CA THR A 93 0.40 -18.80 -12.88
C THR A 93 0.24 -17.99 -11.61
N LEU A 94 -1.01 -17.62 -11.31
CA LEU A 94 -1.41 -16.95 -10.08
C LEU A 94 -2.33 -17.86 -9.27
N VAL A 95 -1.94 -18.14 -8.03
CA VAL A 95 -2.77 -18.85 -7.05
C VAL A 95 -3.01 -17.96 -5.84
N GLU A 96 -4.21 -18.06 -5.26
CA GLU A 96 -4.64 -17.20 -4.18
C GLU A 96 -5.38 -17.99 -3.10
N GLN A 97 -5.18 -17.57 -1.85
CA GLN A 97 -6.06 -17.91 -0.76
C GLN A 97 -6.58 -16.64 -0.08
N SER A 98 -7.90 -16.61 0.16
CA SER A 98 -8.60 -15.46 0.74
C SER A 98 -9.43 -15.85 1.96
N TRP A 99 -9.60 -14.89 2.87
CA TRP A 99 -10.35 -15.04 4.10
C TRP A 99 -11.22 -13.81 4.35
N LEU A 100 -12.48 -14.06 4.69
CA LEU A 100 -13.43 -13.05 5.14
C LEU A 100 -13.83 -13.30 6.59
N ARG A 101 -13.92 -12.25 7.38
CA ARG A 101 -14.32 -12.28 8.79
C ARG A 101 -15.35 -11.22 9.11
N PRO A 102 -16.56 -11.59 9.55
CA PRO A 102 -17.56 -10.59 9.93
C PRO A 102 -17.16 -9.91 11.24
N LEU A 103 -17.46 -8.61 11.33
CA LEU A 103 -17.25 -7.80 12.53
C LEU A 103 -15.81 -7.96 13.06
N MET A 104 -15.62 -8.16 14.36
CA MET A 104 -14.31 -8.31 15.02
C MET A 104 -13.88 -9.76 15.24
N ILE A 105 -14.60 -10.73 14.64
CA ILE A 105 -14.31 -12.15 14.85
C ILE A 105 -12.97 -12.49 14.17
N ASP A 106 -12.07 -13.15 14.90
CA ASP A 106 -10.84 -13.72 14.35
C ASP A 106 -9.97 -12.70 13.58
N LYS A 107 -9.92 -11.45 14.10
CA LYS A 107 -9.04 -10.41 13.56
C LYS A 107 -8.62 -9.40 14.63
N GLN A 108 -7.43 -8.84 14.44
CA GLN A 108 -6.85 -7.77 15.24
C GLN A 108 -6.18 -6.78 14.28
N MET A 109 -6.31 -5.48 14.53
CA MET A 109 -5.63 -4.44 13.75
C MET A 109 -4.64 -3.69 14.63
N SER A 110 -3.52 -3.27 14.03
CA SER A 110 -2.52 -2.45 14.70
C SER A 110 -3.10 -1.07 15.08
N PRO A 111 -2.77 -0.52 16.26
CA PRO A 111 -3.20 0.83 16.64
C PRO A 111 -2.45 1.94 15.89
N SER A 112 -1.31 1.63 15.25
CA SER A 112 -0.47 2.59 14.52
C SER A 112 0.35 1.92 13.42
N CYS A 113 1.00 2.73 12.58
CA CYS A 113 2.01 2.27 11.63
C CYS A 113 3.41 2.09 12.26
N TYR A 114 3.60 2.44 13.55
CA TYR A 114 4.90 2.42 14.21
C TYR A 114 5.08 1.22 15.15
N SER A 115 4.03 0.79 15.84
CA SER A 115 4.07 -0.39 16.72
C SER A 115 2.70 -1.03 16.86
N GLY A 116 2.68 -2.37 16.81
CA GLY A 116 1.47 -3.15 17.00
C GLY A 116 1.44 -4.44 16.20
N THR A 117 0.30 -5.11 16.24
CA THR A 117 0.08 -6.36 15.52
C THR A 117 -1.25 -6.32 14.80
N THR A 118 -1.22 -6.67 13.53
CA THR A 118 -2.40 -6.98 12.72
C THR A 118 -2.42 -8.46 12.45
N SER A 119 -3.54 -9.14 12.68
CA SER A 119 -3.68 -10.57 12.40
C SER A 119 -5.10 -10.94 11.99
N ILE A 120 -5.23 -12.01 11.21
CA ILE A 120 -6.52 -12.57 10.78
C ILE A 120 -6.36 -14.06 10.46
N ALA A 121 -7.48 -14.76 10.31
CA ALA A 121 -7.53 -16.16 9.88
C ALA A 121 -6.82 -17.11 10.86
N ALA A 122 -7.17 -17.02 12.14
CA ALA A 122 -6.55 -17.72 13.27
C ALA A 122 -5.04 -17.47 13.36
N GLY A 123 -4.61 -16.25 13.01
CA GLY A 123 -3.21 -15.84 13.03
C GLY A 123 -2.37 -16.40 11.86
N LYS A 124 -3.01 -17.01 10.85
CA LYS A 124 -2.33 -17.47 9.63
C LYS A 124 -1.69 -16.33 8.86
N LEU A 125 -2.29 -15.15 8.88
CA LEU A 125 -1.68 -13.92 8.35
C LEU A 125 -1.45 -12.96 9.51
N LYS A 126 -0.22 -12.47 9.62
CA LYS A 126 0.19 -11.58 10.71
C LYS A 126 1.22 -10.57 10.24
N PHE A 127 0.96 -9.30 10.54
CA PHE A 127 1.90 -8.21 10.42
C PHE A 127 2.24 -7.73 11.82
N ILE A 128 3.52 -7.69 12.13
CA ILE A 128 4.05 -7.24 13.42
C ILE A 128 4.91 -6.03 13.11
N ILE A 129 4.63 -4.93 13.80
CA ILE A 129 5.38 -3.69 13.68
C ILE A 129 6.03 -3.43 15.04
N GLU A 130 7.34 -3.28 15.06
CA GLU A 130 8.12 -2.96 16.26
C GLU A 130 9.02 -1.77 15.95
N GLN A 131 8.68 -0.61 16.53
CA GLN A 131 9.42 0.64 16.32
C GLN A 131 9.67 0.98 14.84
N GLY A 132 8.66 0.78 14.00
CA GLY A 132 8.72 1.02 12.55
C GLY A 132 9.37 -0.10 11.73
N ARG A 133 9.86 -1.17 12.35
CA ARG A 133 10.33 -2.38 11.64
C ARG A 133 9.20 -3.35 11.43
N TRP A 134 9.19 -4.02 10.27
CA TRP A 134 8.11 -4.91 9.86
C TRP A 134 8.55 -6.37 9.89
N ARG A 135 7.74 -7.21 10.54
CA ARG A 135 7.83 -8.66 10.45
C ARG A 135 6.51 -9.23 9.96
N ILE A 136 6.55 -10.07 8.94
CA ILE A 136 5.37 -10.65 8.31
C ILE A 136 5.44 -12.16 8.47
N LYS A 137 4.33 -12.73 8.94
CA LYS A 137 4.11 -14.18 8.95
C LYS A 137 2.89 -14.51 8.11
N ALA A 138 3.04 -15.46 7.21
CA ALA A 138 1.93 -15.97 6.43
C ALA A 138 2.00 -17.49 6.30
N ALA A 139 0.84 -18.13 6.42
CA ALA A 139 0.66 -19.56 6.19
C ALA A 139 -0.60 -19.77 5.34
N SER A 140 -0.39 -19.94 4.03
CA SER A 140 -1.40 -20.34 3.06
C SER A 140 -1.11 -21.75 2.54
N ARG A 141 -1.95 -22.26 1.63
CA ARG A 141 -1.73 -23.56 0.98
C ARG A 141 -0.39 -23.64 0.24
N HIS A 142 0.02 -22.54 -0.40
CA HIS A 142 1.19 -22.50 -1.30
C HIS A 142 2.37 -21.75 -0.70
N VAL A 143 2.14 -20.84 0.25
CA VAL A 143 3.15 -19.95 0.80
C VAL A 143 3.23 -20.11 2.31
N GLN A 144 4.43 -20.37 2.82
CA GLN A 144 4.74 -20.26 4.24
C GLN A 144 5.94 -19.32 4.40
N LEU A 145 5.77 -18.27 5.21
CA LEU A 145 6.85 -17.32 5.46
C LEU A 145 6.84 -16.75 6.88
N ASP A 146 8.03 -16.38 7.32
CA ASP A 146 8.32 -15.58 8.51
C ASP A 146 9.54 -14.72 8.15
N ILE A 147 9.28 -13.46 7.80
CA ILE A 147 10.28 -12.55 7.23
C ILE A 147 10.29 -11.22 7.96
N GLU A 148 11.46 -10.56 7.92
CA GLU A 148 11.65 -9.19 8.37
C GLU A 148 12.08 -8.33 7.19
N LEU A 149 11.53 -7.13 7.12
CA LEU A 149 11.82 -6.14 6.08
C LEU A 149 12.76 -5.06 6.65
N HIS A 150 13.83 -4.77 5.91
CA HIS A 150 14.83 -3.79 6.33
C HIS A 150 15.02 -2.72 5.25
N SER A 151 14.85 -1.46 5.64
CA SER A 151 15.20 -0.30 4.83
C SER A 151 16.71 -0.05 4.90
N PRO A 152 17.32 0.53 3.84
CA PRO A 152 18.67 1.08 3.95
C PRO A 152 18.77 2.10 5.10
N ALA A 153 19.99 2.32 5.60
CA ALA A 153 20.26 3.37 6.58
C ALA A 153 19.78 4.72 6.04
N ASP A 154 19.17 5.54 6.91
CA ASP A 154 18.65 6.88 6.60
C ASP A 154 17.56 6.93 5.50
N SER A 155 17.09 5.79 5.01
CA SER A 155 15.99 5.72 4.06
C SER A 155 14.68 6.09 4.74
N LEU A 156 14.04 7.16 4.25
CA LEU A 156 12.77 7.64 4.79
C LEU A 156 11.59 6.93 4.09
N PRO A 157 10.58 6.47 4.84
CA PRO A 157 9.34 6.04 4.24
C PRO A 157 8.61 7.25 3.62
N LEU A 158 7.69 7.00 2.71
CA LEU A 158 6.63 7.95 2.44
C LEU A 158 5.67 7.89 3.62
N SER A 159 5.37 9.03 4.21
CA SER A 159 4.30 9.19 5.20
C SER A 159 3.55 10.45 4.88
N VAL A 160 2.24 10.35 4.69
CA VAL A 160 1.41 11.49 4.30
C VAL A 160 0.05 11.39 4.97
N ALA A 161 -0.46 12.54 5.44
CA ALA A 161 -1.84 12.67 5.87
C ALA A 161 -2.54 13.76 5.06
N THR A 162 -3.72 13.44 4.53
CA THR A 162 -4.53 14.38 3.74
C THR A 162 -5.96 14.45 4.26
N PRO A 163 -6.64 15.59 4.07
CA PRO A 163 -8.09 15.64 4.15
C PRO A 163 -8.70 14.65 3.15
N THR A 164 -9.82 14.01 3.51
CA THR A 164 -10.52 13.07 2.64
C THR A 164 -12.02 13.28 2.72
N GLY A 165 -12.64 13.66 1.60
CA GLY A 165 -14.00 14.17 1.62
C GLY A 165 -14.12 15.45 2.46
N TYR A 166 -15.32 15.74 2.97
CA TYR A 166 -15.57 16.99 3.71
C TYR A 166 -15.09 16.96 5.16
N SER A 167 -15.17 15.81 5.83
CA SER A 167 -14.90 15.69 7.27
C SER A 167 -13.93 14.57 7.64
N GLY A 168 -13.38 13.88 6.65
CA GLY A 168 -12.51 12.73 6.84
C GLY A 168 -11.04 13.07 6.64
N TRP A 169 -10.19 12.07 6.86
CA TRP A 169 -8.77 12.13 6.58
C TRP A 169 -8.24 10.75 6.23
N THR A 170 -7.15 10.71 5.49
CA THR A 170 -6.41 9.49 5.18
C THR A 170 -4.96 9.68 5.55
N TYR A 171 -4.39 8.70 6.24
CA TYR A 171 -2.96 8.56 6.44
C TYR A 171 -2.47 7.35 5.65
N THR A 172 -1.35 7.52 4.96
CA THR A 172 -0.70 6.48 4.19
C THR A 172 0.79 6.48 4.53
N GLN A 173 1.33 5.29 4.79
CA GLN A 173 2.75 5.02 4.97
C GLN A 173 3.18 3.93 4.02
N LYS A 174 4.18 4.22 3.18
CA LYS A 174 4.72 3.25 2.23
C LYS A 174 6.23 3.25 2.24
N HIS A 175 6.81 2.11 1.93
CA HIS A 175 8.24 1.99 1.69
C HIS A 175 8.51 0.83 0.75
N ASN A 176 9.13 1.13 -0.39
CA ASN A 176 9.49 0.14 -1.38
C ASN A 176 10.99 -0.13 -1.37
N ALA A 177 11.35 -1.20 -2.09
CA ALA A 177 12.70 -1.71 -2.26
C ALA A 177 13.41 -2.04 -0.94
N LEU A 178 12.64 -2.58 0.00
CA LEU A 178 13.13 -3.10 1.28
C LEU A 178 13.83 -4.44 1.05
N SER A 179 14.96 -4.64 1.71
CA SER A 179 15.62 -5.96 1.75
C SER A 179 14.84 -6.91 2.65
N VAL A 180 14.91 -8.21 2.34
CA VAL A 180 14.12 -9.25 3.03
C VAL A 180 15.05 -10.26 3.67
N THR A 181 14.80 -10.59 4.93
CA THR A 181 15.50 -11.67 5.66
C THR A 181 14.48 -12.60 6.29
N GLY A 182 14.90 -13.81 6.68
CA GLY A 182 14.04 -14.81 7.31
C GLY A 182 13.84 -16.03 6.43
N THR A 183 12.61 -16.56 6.41
CA THR A 183 12.30 -17.81 5.71
C THR A 183 11.10 -17.65 4.78
N LEU A 184 11.22 -18.23 3.58
CA LEU A 184 10.14 -18.34 2.60
C LEU A 184 10.15 -19.76 2.04
N GLN A 185 8.97 -20.39 2.03
CA GLN A 185 8.72 -21.65 1.35
C GLN A 185 7.55 -21.50 0.39
N VAL A 186 7.72 -22.06 -0.79
CA VAL A 186 6.70 -22.19 -1.83
C VAL A 186 6.48 -23.67 -2.13
N ASP A 187 5.25 -24.16 -1.97
CA ASP A 187 4.90 -25.58 -2.15
C ASP A 187 5.84 -26.55 -1.41
N GLY A 188 6.21 -26.18 -0.17
CA GLY A 188 7.12 -26.94 0.69
C GLY A 188 8.60 -26.88 0.31
N LYS A 189 8.98 -26.08 -0.69
CA LYS A 189 10.38 -25.87 -1.10
C LYS A 189 10.88 -24.51 -0.61
N ALA A 190 12.08 -24.48 -0.03
CA ALA A 190 12.72 -23.25 0.39
C ALA A 190 13.07 -22.35 -0.82
N VAL A 191 12.83 -21.06 -0.67
CA VAL A 191 13.17 -20.03 -1.66
C VAL A 191 14.19 -19.07 -1.04
N GLY A 192 15.29 -18.80 -1.76
CA GLY A 192 16.30 -17.85 -1.32
C GLY A 192 15.78 -16.40 -1.31
N LEU A 193 16.19 -15.63 -0.31
CA LEU A 193 15.77 -14.23 -0.12
C LEU A 193 16.86 -13.20 -0.43
N ASN A 194 18.07 -13.63 -0.81
CA ASN A 194 19.21 -12.73 -1.07
C ASN A 194 18.89 -11.67 -2.14
N GLU A 195 18.13 -12.07 -3.16
CA GLU A 195 17.70 -11.21 -4.26
C GLU A 195 16.27 -10.68 -4.09
N ALA A 196 15.63 -10.99 -2.95
CA ALA A 196 14.27 -10.56 -2.71
C ALA A 196 14.22 -9.09 -2.29
N LEU A 197 13.23 -8.38 -2.83
CA LEU A 197 12.84 -7.05 -2.39
C LEU A 197 11.38 -7.05 -1.98
N ALA A 198 11.01 -6.13 -1.09
CA ALA A 198 9.64 -5.96 -0.67
C ALA A 198 9.19 -4.50 -0.67
N GLY A 199 7.89 -4.32 -0.86
CA GLY A 199 7.19 -3.07 -0.61
C GLY A 199 6.18 -3.25 0.50
N TYR A 200 6.15 -2.32 1.45
CA TYR A 200 5.16 -2.27 2.52
C TYR A 200 4.22 -1.08 2.33
N ASP A 201 2.93 -1.29 2.52
CA ASP A 201 1.88 -0.29 2.45
C ASP A 201 0.98 -0.41 3.68
N PHE A 202 0.84 0.69 4.40
CA PHE A 202 -0.12 0.88 5.47
C PHE A 202 -0.99 2.09 5.13
N SER A 203 -2.30 1.93 5.24
CA SER A 203 -3.23 3.05 5.11
C SER A 203 -4.32 2.99 6.16
N ALA A 204 -4.70 4.13 6.73
CA ALA A 204 -5.80 4.19 7.68
C ALA A 204 -6.46 5.57 7.72
N GLY A 205 -7.71 5.63 8.17
CA GLY A 205 -8.38 6.90 8.36
C GLY A 205 -9.90 6.83 8.26
N TYR A 206 -10.50 8.00 8.12
CA TYR A 206 -11.93 8.21 7.90
C TYR A 206 -12.13 8.52 6.42
N MET A 207 -12.08 7.46 5.61
CA MET A 207 -12.10 7.56 4.15
C MET A 207 -13.54 7.70 3.61
N ARG A 208 -13.68 8.19 2.37
CA ARG A 208 -14.98 8.38 1.71
C ARG A 208 -15.76 7.07 1.63
N ARG A 209 -17.08 7.12 1.87
CA ARG A 209 -17.99 5.97 1.75
C ARG A 209 -17.91 5.24 0.40
N GLU A 210 -17.69 6.01 -0.65
CA GLU A 210 -17.46 5.55 -2.01
C GLU A 210 -16.16 6.19 -2.51
N THR A 211 -15.24 5.35 -2.96
CA THR A 211 -13.93 5.77 -3.48
C THR A 211 -13.51 4.86 -4.63
N SER A 212 -12.52 5.33 -5.37
CA SER A 212 -11.80 4.53 -6.34
C SER A 212 -10.37 5.00 -6.44
N TRP A 213 -9.44 4.09 -6.65
CA TRP A 213 -8.06 4.44 -6.86
C TRP A 213 -7.42 3.65 -7.98
N ARG A 214 -6.36 4.25 -8.53
CA ARG A 214 -5.35 3.56 -9.30
C ARG A 214 -4.05 3.63 -8.52
N TRP A 215 -3.27 2.58 -8.61
CA TRP A 215 -2.03 2.44 -7.87
C TRP A 215 -0.99 1.72 -8.74
N ALA A 216 0.28 2.05 -8.56
CA ALA A 216 1.39 1.32 -9.15
C ALA A 216 2.54 1.20 -8.15
N SER A 217 3.25 0.08 -8.23
CA SER A 217 4.31 -0.26 -7.30
C SER A 217 5.41 -1.08 -7.94
N ILE A 218 6.65 -0.69 -7.70
CA ILE A 218 7.84 -1.39 -8.18
C ILE A 218 8.78 -1.64 -7.00
N ASN A 219 9.36 -2.84 -6.98
CA ASN A 219 10.50 -3.21 -6.16
C ASN A 219 11.51 -3.90 -7.08
N ALA A 220 12.53 -3.16 -7.53
CA ALA A 220 13.45 -3.61 -8.55
C ALA A 220 14.90 -3.47 -8.10
N ARG A 221 15.72 -4.45 -8.49
CA ARG A 221 17.16 -4.44 -8.33
C ARG A 221 17.80 -4.50 -9.71
N GLY A 222 18.62 -3.49 -10.02
CA GLY A 222 19.60 -3.53 -11.09
C GLY A 222 20.99 -3.84 -10.54
N ASP A 223 22.01 -3.75 -11.39
CA ASP A 223 23.39 -4.13 -11.05
C ASP A 223 23.96 -3.28 -9.91
N GLU A 224 23.75 -1.96 -9.96
CA GLU A 224 24.26 -1.00 -8.96
C GLU A 224 23.15 -0.20 -8.27
N THR A 225 21.91 -0.32 -8.75
CA THR A 225 20.79 0.52 -8.32
C THR A 225 19.62 -0.32 -7.85
N THR A 226 19.14 -0.04 -6.65
CA THR A 226 17.88 -0.55 -6.13
C THR A 226 16.81 0.54 -6.25
N LEU A 227 15.71 0.23 -6.95
CA LEU A 227 14.64 1.16 -7.26
C LEU A 227 13.32 0.71 -6.61
N GLY A 228 12.72 1.61 -5.85
CA GLY A 228 11.36 1.47 -5.32
C GLY A 228 10.47 2.54 -5.93
N LEU A 229 9.24 2.20 -6.32
CA LEU A 229 8.29 3.18 -6.83
C LEU A 229 6.94 2.98 -6.19
N ASN A 230 6.29 4.08 -5.81
CA ASN A 230 4.88 4.09 -5.48
C ASN A 230 4.20 5.25 -6.19
N LEU A 231 3.16 4.96 -6.97
CA LEU A 231 2.31 5.95 -7.61
C LEU A 231 0.85 5.66 -7.28
N ALA A 232 0.05 6.68 -7.04
CA ALA A 232 -1.38 6.53 -6.86
C ALA A 232 -2.17 7.75 -7.33
N ALA A 233 -3.45 7.49 -7.61
CA ALA A 233 -4.46 8.52 -7.86
C ALA A 233 -5.81 8.05 -7.29
N GLY A 234 -6.40 8.83 -6.37
CA GLY A 234 -7.80 8.68 -5.94
C GLY A 234 -8.06 8.38 -4.45
N VAL A 235 -7.07 8.03 -3.63
CA VAL A 235 -7.29 7.91 -2.17
C VAL A 235 -6.92 9.22 -1.46
N ASN A 236 -5.67 9.66 -1.61
CA ASN A 236 -5.19 10.95 -1.15
C ASN A 236 -5.49 12.00 -2.24
N GLU A 237 -6.72 12.53 -2.24
CA GLU A 237 -7.26 13.37 -3.32
C GLU A 237 -7.00 14.88 -3.15
N THR A 238 -6.38 15.33 -2.04
CA THR A 238 -6.34 16.76 -1.70
C THR A 238 -4.96 17.22 -1.21
N GLY A 239 -4.39 18.20 -1.93
CA GLY A 239 -3.18 18.93 -1.54
C GLY A 239 -1.88 18.14 -1.72
N SER A 240 -1.75 17.00 -1.04
CA SER A 240 -0.58 16.13 -1.07
C SER A 240 -0.94 14.76 -1.67
N GLY A 241 -0.01 14.18 -2.42
CA GLY A 241 -0.15 12.84 -2.99
C GLY A 241 0.73 11.80 -2.29
N GLU A 242 0.58 10.55 -2.70
CA GLU A 242 1.40 9.43 -2.23
C GLU A 242 2.43 8.98 -3.28
N ASN A 243 2.80 9.86 -4.22
CA ASN A 243 3.74 9.52 -5.29
C ASN A 243 5.19 9.73 -4.86
N VAL A 244 6.01 8.71 -5.04
CA VAL A 244 7.38 8.69 -4.53
C VAL A 244 8.23 7.65 -5.27
N LEU A 245 9.48 8.03 -5.52
CA LEU A 245 10.55 7.17 -6.00
C LEU A 245 11.57 6.99 -4.88
N TRP A 246 12.07 5.77 -4.70
CA TRP A 246 13.25 5.48 -3.90
C TRP A 246 14.38 5.02 -4.81
N VAL A 247 15.53 5.68 -4.74
CA VAL A 247 16.75 5.27 -5.45
C VAL A 247 17.81 4.99 -4.39
N ASN A 248 18.24 3.73 -4.26
CA ASN A 248 19.20 3.31 -3.24
C ASN A 248 18.84 3.75 -1.81
N GLY A 249 17.54 3.82 -1.52
CA GLY A 249 16.98 4.28 -0.24
C GLY A 249 16.72 5.79 -0.14
N GLN A 250 17.26 6.62 -1.04
CA GLN A 250 16.95 8.05 -1.08
C GLN A 250 15.52 8.27 -1.59
N ARG A 251 14.72 9.01 -0.83
CA ARG A 251 13.30 9.27 -1.13
C ARG A 251 13.14 10.55 -1.95
N HIS A 252 12.50 10.45 -3.12
CA HIS A 252 12.14 11.56 -3.99
C HIS A 252 10.61 11.65 -4.12
N LEU A 253 10.02 12.72 -3.59
CA LEU A 253 8.57 12.93 -3.72
C LEU A 253 8.26 13.35 -5.16
N LEU A 254 7.24 12.72 -5.74
CA LEU A 254 6.87 12.93 -7.13
C LEU A 254 5.56 13.71 -7.25
N SER A 255 5.40 14.36 -8.40
CA SER A 255 4.16 15.07 -8.76
C SER A 255 2.96 14.12 -8.90
N PRO A 256 1.72 14.64 -8.84
CA PRO A 256 0.52 13.87 -9.20
C PRO A 256 0.66 13.20 -10.57
N VAL A 257 0.11 11.98 -10.70
CA VAL A 257 0.15 11.21 -11.95
C VAL A 257 -1.26 10.88 -12.44
N HIS A 258 -1.38 10.75 -13.76
CA HIS A 258 -2.52 10.24 -14.47
C HIS A 258 -2.32 8.75 -14.75
N PHE A 259 -3.40 7.97 -14.66
CA PHE A 259 -3.46 6.59 -15.13
C PHE A 259 -4.47 6.53 -16.27
N GLN A 260 -3.98 6.33 -17.49
CA GLN A 260 -4.80 6.21 -18.70
C GLN A 260 -4.79 4.75 -19.17
N PHE A 261 -5.96 4.12 -19.10
CA PHE A 261 -6.14 2.71 -19.45
C PHE A 261 -7.60 2.43 -19.80
N SER A 262 -7.86 1.27 -20.41
CA SER A 262 -9.20 0.82 -20.75
C SER A 262 -9.64 -0.33 -19.86
N ARG A 263 -10.75 -0.14 -19.12
CA ARG A 263 -11.39 -1.23 -18.38
C ARG A 263 -12.04 -2.29 -19.30
N GLN A 264 -12.23 -1.97 -20.59
CA GLN A 264 -12.80 -2.88 -21.59
C GLN A 264 -11.71 -3.69 -22.30
N GLN A 265 -10.53 -3.08 -22.52
CA GLN A 265 -9.37 -3.73 -23.14
C GLN A 265 -8.33 -4.00 -22.06
N ILE A 266 -8.62 -4.98 -21.21
CA ILE A 266 -7.87 -5.20 -19.97
C ILE A 266 -6.37 -5.52 -20.16
N ASN A 267 -6.01 -6.06 -21.31
CA ASN A 267 -4.62 -6.36 -21.68
C ASN A 267 -3.92 -5.22 -22.43
N SER A 268 -4.62 -4.11 -22.73
CA SER A 268 -4.00 -2.96 -23.39
C SER A 268 -3.02 -2.28 -22.43
N PRO A 269 -1.87 -1.79 -22.91
CA PRO A 269 -0.93 -1.04 -22.08
C PRO A 269 -1.58 0.19 -21.43
N TRP A 270 -1.15 0.50 -20.21
CA TRP A 270 -1.56 1.68 -19.47
C TRP A 270 -0.50 2.75 -19.66
N GLN A 271 -0.92 4.00 -19.88
CA GLN A 271 -0.03 5.15 -19.84
C GLN A 271 -0.12 5.78 -18.45
N ILE A 272 1.02 5.95 -17.80
CA ILE A 272 1.13 6.55 -16.46
C ILE A 272 2.10 7.71 -16.55
N TYR A 273 1.61 8.92 -16.37
CA TYR A 273 2.42 10.13 -16.59
C TYR A 273 2.06 11.26 -15.63
N SER A 274 2.99 12.18 -15.40
CA SER A 274 2.74 13.45 -14.70
C SER A 274 2.78 14.63 -15.67
N ASP A 275 2.03 15.70 -15.39
CA ASP A 275 1.95 16.89 -16.26
C ASP A 275 3.30 17.62 -16.40
N ASP A 276 4.14 17.54 -15.37
CA ASP A 276 5.50 18.08 -15.36
C ASP A 276 6.53 17.17 -16.05
N LYS A 277 6.09 16.03 -16.61
CA LYS A 277 6.92 15.02 -17.30
C LYS A 277 8.01 14.39 -16.41
N GLN A 278 7.84 14.49 -15.09
CA GLN A 278 8.71 13.79 -14.15
C GLN A 278 8.51 12.27 -14.24
N VAL A 279 7.30 11.81 -14.56
CA VAL A 279 6.95 10.40 -14.76
C VAL A 279 6.41 10.24 -16.18
N GLU A 280 6.99 9.34 -16.96
CA GLU A 280 6.51 8.95 -18.30
C GLU A 280 6.69 7.44 -18.46
N LEU A 281 5.68 6.66 -18.07
CA LEU A 281 5.73 5.20 -18.01
C LEU A 281 4.62 4.55 -18.84
N THR A 282 4.94 3.42 -19.45
CA THR A 282 3.99 2.47 -20.00
C THR A 282 4.00 1.21 -19.14
N PHE A 283 2.83 0.76 -18.68
CA PHE A 283 2.66 -0.54 -18.04
C PHE A 283 1.99 -1.52 -18.98
N THR A 284 2.61 -2.66 -19.23
CA THR A 284 2.07 -3.75 -20.05
C THR A 284 1.61 -4.89 -19.14
N PRO A 285 0.30 -5.16 -19.05
CA PRO A 285 -0.24 -6.24 -18.21
C PRO A 285 0.27 -7.61 -18.66
N LEU A 286 0.61 -8.47 -17.70
CA LEU A 286 0.99 -9.86 -17.90
C LEU A 286 -0.06 -10.81 -17.30
N ASN A 287 -0.38 -10.61 -16.02
CA ASN A 287 -1.37 -11.41 -15.30
C ASN A 287 -2.20 -10.51 -14.38
N GLN A 288 -3.27 -11.04 -13.78
CA GLN A 288 -4.10 -10.28 -12.85
C GLN A 288 -4.78 -11.14 -11.79
N ARG A 289 -4.89 -10.56 -10.61
CA ARG A 289 -5.87 -10.92 -9.58
C ARG A 289 -7.12 -10.06 -9.78
N SER A 290 -8.29 -10.67 -9.71
CA SER A 290 -9.57 -9.94 -9.75
C SER A 290 -10.52 -10.44 -8.66
N GLU A 291 -11.16 -9.50 -7.96
CA GLU A 291 -12.20 -9.78 -6.97
C GLU A 291 -13.37 -8.83 -7.17
N LYS A 292 -14.58 -9.39 -7.26
CA LYS A 292 -15.81 -8.60 -7.37
C LYS A 292 -16.80 -9.04 -6.31
N LEU A 293 -17.05 -8.15 -5.35
CA LEU A 293 -17.97 -8.36 -4.24
C LEU A 293 -19.10 -7.34 -4.30
N ASN A 294 -20.35 -7.77 -4.17
CA ASN A 294 -21.52 -6.90 -4.16
C ASN A 294 -22.54 -7.40 -3.13
N LEU A 295 -22.45 -6.88 -1.91
CA LEU A 295 -23.33 -7.18 -0.78
C LEU A 295 -24.29 -6.01 -0.51
N TRP A 296 -24.82 -5.40 -1.58
CA TRP A 296 -25.75 -4.26 -1.59
C TRP A 296 -25.17 -2.96 -0.98
N LEU A 297 -24.95 -2.94 0.33
CA LEU A 297 -24.32 -1.84 1.05
C LEU A 297 -22.79 -1.84 0.90
N LEU A 298 -22.19 -3.02 0.74
CA LEU A 298 -20.76 -3.15 0.42
C LEU A 298 -20.57 -3.49 -1.05
N LYS A 299 -19.67 -2.79 -1.74
CA LYS A 299 -19.21 -3.18 -3.08
C LYS A 299 -17.69 -3.06 -3.16
N SER A 300 -17.07 -4.03 -3.80
CA SER A 300 -15.66 -4.03 -4.15
C SER A 300 -15.53 -4.52 -5.59
N ASN A 301 -14.81 -3.78 -6.42
CA ASN A 301 -14.42 -4.22 -7.74
C ASN A 301 -12.92 -3.97 -7.85
N PHE A 302 -12.15 -4.98 -7.45
CA PHE A 302 -10.71 -4.88 -7.29
C PHE A 302 -10.00 -5.68 -8.37
N ARG A 303 -9.07 -5.03 -9.07
CA ARG A 303 -8.16 -5.67 -10.00
C ARG A 303 -6.74 -5.23 -9.67
N GLN A 304 -5.87 -6.19 -9.44
CA GLN A 304 -4.44 -5.96 -9.28
C GLN A 304 -3.73 -6.73 -10.38
N PHE A 305 -3.04 -6.00 -11.23
CA PHE A 305 -2.29 -6.48 -12.36
C PHE A 305 -0.84 -6.67 -11.97
N ILE A 306 -0.24 -7.73 -12.51
CA ILE A 306 1.20 -7.92 -12.55
C ILE A 306 1.62 -7.70 -14.00
N GLY A 307 2.72 -6.99 -14.20
CA GLY A 307 3.18 -6.67 -15.55
C GLY A 307 4.48 -5.88 -15.52
N HIS A 308 4.85 -5.38 -16.69
CA HIS A 308 6.15 -4.72 -16.88
C HIS A 308 5.96 -3.22 -17.12
N PHE A 309 6.79 -2.43 -16.45
CA PHE A 309 6.91 -1.00 -16.62
C PHE A 309 8.12 -0.69 -17.50
N SER A 310 7.91 0.14 -18.52
CA SER A 310 8.98 0.70 -19.36
C SER A 310 8.76 2.20 -19.51
N GLY A 311 9.84 2.98 -19.53
CA GLY A 311 9.77 4.44 -19.64
C GLY A 311 10.79 5.12 -18.75
N VAL A 312 10.55 6.38 -18.39
CA VAL A 312 11.51 7.18 -17.63
C VAL A 312 10.86 7.84 -16.42
N ILE A 313 11.62 7.93 -15.35
CA ILE A 313 11.29 8.73 -14.17
C ILE A 313 12.46 9.67 -13.91
N THR A 314 12.19 10.95 -13.76
CA THR A 314 13.20 11.94 -13.37
C THR A 314 13.07 12.18 -11.86
N ASP A 315 14.15 12.04 -11.11
CA ASP A 315 14.11 12.31 -9.67
C ASP A 315 14.15 13.83 -9.36
N ASN A 316 14.19 14.18 -8.06
CA ASN A 316 14.22 15.58 -7.65
C ASN A 316 15.59 16.26 -7.86
N ASP A 317 16.65 15.49 -8.12
CA ASP A 317 18.00 15.98 -8.43
C ASP A 317 18.19 16.14 -9.95
N GLY A 318 17.17 15.79 -10.74
CA GLY A 318 17.16 15.89 -12.21
C GLY A 318 17.77 14.69 -12.91
N GLN A 319 18.13 13.62 -12.18
CA GLN A 319 18.65 12.39 -12.77
C GLN A 319 17.49 11.56 -13.35
N LYS A 320 17.70 11.04 -14.56
CA LYS A 320 16.75 10.18 -15.26
C LYS A 320 17.04 8.72 -14.98
N HIS A 321 16.00 8.01 -14.54
CA HIS A 321 15.99 6.58 -14.27
C HIS A 321 15.19 5.89 -15.37
N GLN A 322 15.89 5.17 -16.25
CA GLN A 322 15.27 4.41 -17.33
C GLN A 322 14.78 3.07 -16.78
N LEU A 323 13.51 2.78 -17.01
CA LEU A 323 12.92 1.47 -16.77
C LEU A 323 12.79 0.78 -18.12
N ASP A 324 13.30 -0.44 -18.19
CA ASP A 324 13.09 -1.35 -19.31
C ASP A 324 12.53 -2.66 -18.78
N SER A 325 11.26 -2.91 -19.08
CA SER A 325 10.57 -4.15 -18.79
C SER A 325 10.66 -4.56 -17.31
N VAL A 326 10.54 -3.59 -16.42
CA VAL A 326 10.68 -3.78 -14.97
C VAL A 326 9.37 -4.32 -14.40
N LEU A 327 9.42 -5.49 -13.76
CA LEU A 327 8.24 -6.11 -13.15
C LEU A 327 7.69 -5.25 -12.01
N GLY A 328 6.37 -5.11 -11.95
CA GLY A 328 5.69 -4.45 -10.85
C GLY A 328 4.19 -4.75 -10.81
N LEU A 329 3.51 -4.03 -9.93
CA LEU A 329 2.08 -4.13 -9.72
C LEU A 329 1.38 -2.85 -10.17
N THR A 330 0.18 -2.99 -10.72
CA THR A 330 -0.76 -1.87 -10.97
C THR A 330 -2.16 -2.24 -10.50
N GLU A 331 -2.97 -1.30 -10.05
CA GLU A 331 -4.34 -1.54 -9.60
C GLU A 331 -5.37 -0.64 -10.27
N ASP A 332 -6.58 -1.18 -10.42
CA ASP A 332 -7.83 -0.43 -10.56
C ASP A 332 -8.82 -0.97 -9.53
N HIS A 333 -9.17 -0.15 -8.55
CA HIS A 333 -10.10 -0.54 -7.49
C HIS A 333 -11.21 0.50 -7.32
N TYR A 334 -12.46 0.01 -7.32
CA TYR A 334 -13.60 0.73 -6.75
C TYR A 334 -14.04 0.07 -5.44
N ALA A 335 -14.26 0.88 -4.41
CA ALA A 335 -14.74 0.43 -3.12
C ALA A 335 -15.90 1.30 -2.62
N LYS A 336 -16.89 0.62 -2.03
CA LYS A 336 -18.04 1.20 -1.36
C LYS A 336 -18.21 0.46 -0.04
N TRP A 337 -17.90 1.10 1.09
CA TRP A 337 -17.96 0.45 2.42
C TRP A 337 -19.06 0.91 3.37
#